data_AF-A0A6N6W4H6-F1
#
_entry.id   AF-A0A6N6W4H6-F1
#
_cell.length_a   1.000
_cell.length_b   1.000
_cell.length_c   1.000
_cell.angle_alpha   90.00
_cell.angle_beta   90.00
_cell.angle_gamma   90.00
#
_symmetry.space_group_name_H-M   'P 1'
#
loop_
_entity.id
_entity.type
_entity.pdbx_description
1 polymer ?
#
loop_
_entity_poly.entity_id
_entity_poly.type
_entity_poly.pdbx_seq_one_letter_code
_entity_poly.pdbx_strand_id
1 'polypeptide(L)'
;MYGHSCEPYRGHGVYVEVTENQSVSFNGTERRYAVAWYVYKREPFIQANVIARFAESVEFLSTDEAVRYAEGRAHTFVDCSRVISRE
;
A
#
# COMPACT_ATOMS: atom_id res chain seq x y z
N MET A 1 -11.60 0.24 -8.06
CA MET A 1 -10.62 -0.33 -7.11
C MET A 1 -9.87 -1.43 -7.83
N TYR A 2 -8.54 -1.39 -7.83
CA TYR A 2 -7.71 -2.46 -8.38
C TYR A 2 -6.60 -2.82 -7.38
N GLY A 3 -6.13 -4.05 -7.45
CA GLY A 3 -5.07 -4.56 -6.60
C GLY A 3 -3.77 -4.82 -7.35
N HIS A 4 -2.65 -4.56 -6.70
CA HIS A 4 -1.32 -4.78 -7.21
C HIS A 4 -0.49 -5.59 -6.20
N SER A 5 -0.06 -6.79 -6.58
CA SER A 5 0.94 -7.54 -5.83
C SER A 5 2.32 -7.01 -6.20
N CYS A 6 3.05 -6.48 -5.22
CA CYS A 6 4.43 -6.05 -5.38
C CYS A 6 5.39 -7.24 -5.24
N GLU A 7 6.66 -7.05 -5.58
CA GLU A 7 7.69 -8.04 -5.30
C GLU A 7 7.82 -8.28 -3.78
N PRO A 8 8.03 -9.53 -3.34
CA PRO A 8 8.22 -9.83 -1.93
C PRO A 8 9.38 -9.04 -1.30
N TYR A 9 9.15 -8.44 -0.15
CA TYR A 9 10.13 -7.64 0.57
C TYR A 9 10.61 -8.31 1.85
N ARG A 10 11.89 -8.69 1.86
CA ARG A 10 12.55 -9.39 2.98
C ARG A 10 11.70 -10.57 3.49
N GLY A 11 11.23 -11.43 2.60
CA GLY A 11 10.44 -12.61 2.97
C GLY A 11 9.00 -12.36 3.41
N HIS A 12 8.47 -11.15 3.21
CA HIS A 12 7.05 -10.84 3.35
C HIS A 12 6.48 -10.49 1.99
N GLY A 13 5.23 -10.85 1.73
CA GLY A 13 4.53 -10.34 0.56
C GLY A 13 3.97 -8.94 0.82
N VAL A 14 3.89 -8.13 -0.23
CA VAL A 14 3.37 -6.77 -0.21
C VAL A 14 2.27 -6.65 -1.25
N TYR A 15 1.12 -6.15 -0.83
CA TYR A 15 -0.02 -5.90 -1.71
C TYR A 15 -0.51 -4.47 -1.53
N VAL A 16 -0.80 -3.81 -2.65
CA VAL A 16 -1.33 -2.46 -2.68
C VAL A 16 -2.71 -2.48 -3.31
N GLU A 17 -3.68 -1.90 -2.61
CA GLU A 17 -5.02 -1.63 -3.11
C GLU A 17 -5.11 -0.16 -3.50
N VAL A 18 -5.51 0.10 -4.74
CA VAL A 18 -5.69 1.46 -5.28
C VAL A 18 -7.17 1.71 -5.52
N THR A 19 -7.67 2.80 -4.94
CA THR A 19 -9.05 3.27 -5.12
C THR A 19 -9.02 4.58 -5.89
N GLU A 20 -9.65 4.59 -7.06
CA GLU A 20 -9.89 5.82 -7.82
C GLU A 20 -11.08 6.56 -7.22
N ASN A 21 -10.86 7.83 -6.92
CA ASN A 21 -11.83 8.80 -6.44
C ASN A 21 -11.93 9.95 -7.45
N GLN A 22 -13.06 10.66 -7.42
CA GLN A 22 -13.19 11.97 -8.04
C GLN A 22 -13.23 13.02 -6.95
N SER A 23 -12.30 13.97 -7.01
CA SER A 23 -12.22 15.07 -6.06
C SER A 23 -12.47 16.39 -6.77
N VAL A 24 -13.17 17.30 -6.10
CA VAL A 24 -13.41 18.65 -6.64
C VAL A 24 -12.11 19.45 -6.51
N SER A 25 -11.66 19.99 -7.64
CA SER A 25 -10.47 20.81 -7.79
C SER A 25 -10.83 22.16 -8.41
N PHE A 26 -9.85 23.06 -8.48
CA PHE A 26 -10.03 24.37 -9.12
C PHE A 26 -10.44 24.27 -10.60
N ASN A 27 -10.05 23.20 -11.29
CA ASN A 27 -10.34 22.98 -12.72
C ASN A 27 -11.60 22.12 -12.95
N GLY A 28 -12.43 21.90 -11.92
CA GLY A 28 -13.61 21.03 -11.98
C GLY A 28 -13.42 19.77 -11.16
N THR A 29 -13.67 18.59 -11.71
CA THR A 29 -13.38 17.31 -11.04
C THR A 29 -12.08 16.72 -11.55
N GLU A 30 -11.21 16.31 -10.63
CA GLU A 30 -9.94 15.66 -10.95
C GLU A 30 -9.92 14.24 -10.39
N ARG A 31 -9.33 13.31 -11.14
CA ARG A 31 -9.12 11.93 -10.66
C ARG A 31 -8.04 11.93 -9.61
N ARG A 32 -8.33 11.29 -8.50
CA ARG A 32 -7.43 11.11 -7.38
C ARG A 32 -7.37 9.64 -7.03
N TYR A 33 -6.21 9.18 -6.58
CA TYR A 33 -6.00 7.79 -6.23
C TYR A 33 -5.65 7.70 -4.75
N ALA A 34 -6.48 7.03 -3.97
CA ALA A 34 -6.19 6.67 -2.59
C ALA A 34 -5.63 5.24 -2.54
N VAL A 35 -4.80 4.95 -1.53
CA VAL A 35 -4.14 3.64 -1.42
C VAL A 35 -4.24 3.06 -0.03
N ALA A 36 -4.34 1.74 0.02
CA ALA A 36 -4.06 0.95 1.21
C ALA A 36 -2.98 -0.07 0.89
N TRP A 37 -2.05 -0.28 1.82
CA TRP A 37 -1.02 -1.31 1.70
C TRP A 37 -1.21 -2.40 2.74
N TYR A 38 -0.76 -3.59 2.37
CA TYR A 38 -0.89 -4.81 3.16
C TYR A 38 0.46 -5.53 3.17
N VAL A 39 0.86 -6.02 4.33
CA VAL A 39 2.02 -6.91 4.50
C VAL A 39 1.50 -8.25 5.00
N TYR A 40 1.98 -9.34 4.42
CA TYR A 40 1.52 -10.70 4.76
C TYR A 40 2.67 -11.71 4.81
N LYS A 41 2.49 -12.78 5.61
CA LYS A 41 3.59 -13.71 5.97
C LYS A 41 4.11 -14.56 4.82
N ARG A 42 3.24 -14.99 3.90
CA ARG A 42 3.58 -15.92 2.79
C ARG A 42 2.64 -15.72 1.62
N GLU A 43 3.17 -15.87 0.42
CA GLU A 43 2.38 -15.94 -0.81
C GLU A 43 1.50 -17.20 -0.87
N PRO A 44 0.36 -17.15 -1.59
CA PRO A 44 -0.23 -15.98 -2.26
C PRO A 44 -0.89 -14.99 -1.26
N PHE A 45 -1.29 -13.81 -1.73
CA PHE A 45 -2.06 -12.86 -0.89
C PHE A 45 -3.36 -13.52 -0.39
N ILE A 46 -3.40 -13.85 0.89
CA ILE A 46 -4.58 -14.39 1.58
C ILE A 46 -4.83 -13.50 2.78
N GLN A 47 -6.07 -13.03 2.93
CA GLN A 47 -6.42 -12.07 3.99
C GLN A 47 -6.12 -12.59 5.41
N ALA A 48 -6.23 -13.90 5.63
CA ALA A 48 -5.85 -14.55 6.89
C ALA A 48 -4.34 -14.48 7.22
N ASN A 49 -3.48 -14.21 6.23
CA ASN A 49 -2.02 -14.09 6.39
C ASN A 49 -1.54 -12.64 6.56
N VAL A 50 -2.45 -11.67 6.47
CA VAL A 50 -2.15 -10.24 6.63
C VAL A 50 -1.72 -9.98 8.06
N ILE A 51 -0.51 -9.44 8.22
CA ILE A 51 0.05 -9.05 9.52
C ILE A 51 -0.03 -7.55 9.76
N ALA A 52 -0.16 -6.76 8.69
CA ALA A 52 -0.38 -5.34 8.77
C ALA A 52 -1.18 -4.87 7.56
N ARG A 53 -2.07 -3.92 7.82
CA ARG A 53 -2.82 -3.17 6.82
C ARG A 53 -2.84 -1.72 7.25
N PHE A 54 -2.65 -0.82 6.31
CA PHE A 54 -2.84 0.60 6.56
C PHE A 54 -3.45 1.29 5.34
N ALA A 55 -4.50 2.08 5.56
CA ALA A 55 -5.08 2.96 4.56
C ALA A 55 -4.45 4.34 4.70
N GLU A 56 -3.75 4.79 3.66
CA GLU A 56 -3.08 6.09 3.67
C GLU A 56 -4.12 7.20 3.45
N SER A 57 -3.92 8.34 4.12
CA SER A 57 -4.81 9.50 4.01
C SER A 57 -4.45 10.45 2.85
N VAL A 58 -3.35 10.16 2.15
CA VAL A 58 -2.85 10.97 1.04
C VAL A 58 -3.43 10.47 -0.27
N GLU A 59 -3.80 11.39 -1.15
CA GLU A 59 -4.28 11.10 -2.50
C GLU A 59 -3.27 11.51 -3.58
N PHE A 60 -3.20 10.73 -4.65
CA PHE A 60 -2.22 10.88 -5.72
C PHE A 60 -2.88 11.24 -7.05
N LEU A 61 -2.11 11.84 -7.96
CA LEU A 61 -2.55 12.18 -9.32
C LEU A 61 -2.33 11.04 -10.32
N SER A 62 -1.49 10.07 -9.98
CA SER A 62 -1.20 8.90 -10.81
C SER A 62 -1.21 7.63 -9.99
N THR A 63 -1.63 6.53 -10.61
CA THR A 63 -1.59 5.18 -10.00
C THR A 63 -0.15 4.77 -9.69
N ASP A 64 0.79 5.06 -10.58
CA ASP A 64 2.19 4.63 -10.44
C ASP A 64 2.91 5.33 -9.28
N GLU A 65 2.59 6.59 -9.02
CA GLU A 65 3.06 7.31 -7.83
C GLU A 65 2.43 6.73 -6.56
N ALA A 66 1.12 6.50 -6.59
CA ALA A 66 0.38 5.95 -5.46
C ALA A 66 0.90 4.57 -5.04
N VAL A 67 1.16 3.69 -6.01
CA VAL A 67 1.70 2.35 -5.78
C VAL A 67 3.13 2.42 -5.22
N ARG A 68 4.02 3.21 -5.85
CA ARG A 68 5.40 3.36 -5.37
C ARG A 68 5.46 3.91 -3.94
N TYR A 69 4.61 4.88 -3.63
CA TYR A 69 4.51 5.41 -2.27
C TYR A 69 4.05 4.32 -1.29
N ALA A 70 2.94 3.64 -1.58
CA ALA A 70 2.37 2.61 -0.72
C ALA A 70 3.33 1.44 -0.47
N GLU A 71 4.02 0.98 -1.52
CA GLU A 71 5.06 -0.05 -1.42
C GLU A 71 6.20 0.39 -0.50
N GLY A 72 6.70 1.62 -0.65
CA GLY A 72 7.71 2.18 0.23
C GLY A 72 7.28 2.28 1.70
N ARG A 73 6.00 2.61 1.96
CA ARG A 73 5.43 2.62 3.32
C ARG A 73 5.35 1.21 3.92
N ALA A 74 4.95 0.22 3.13
CA ALA A 74 4.96 -1.18 3.55
C ALA A 74 6.38 -1.67 3.87
N HIS A 75 7.37 -1.34 3.04
CA HIS A 75 8.78 -1.65 3.29
C HIS A 75 9.27 -1.01 4.59
N THR A 76 8.92 0.25 4.83
CA THR A 76 9.25 0.96 6.07
C THR A 76 8.68 0.23 7.30
N PHE A 77 7.41 -0.20 7.25
CA PHE A 77 6.81 -0.99 8.32
C PHE A 77 7.57 -2.31 8.58
N VAL A 78 7.92 -3.03 7.51
CA VAL A 78 8.67 -4.29 7.60
C VAL A 78 10.06 -4.08 8.21
N ASP A 79 10.72 -2.96 7.91
CA ASP A 79 12.03 -2.64 8.48
C ASP A 79 11.91 -2.24 9.95
N CYS A 80 10.94 -1.40 10.33
CA CYS A 80 10.75 -0.96 11.72
C CYS A 80 10.27 -2.09 12.64
N SER A 81 9.38 -2.97 12.17
CA SER A 81 8.87 -4.10 12.97
C SER A 81 9.96 -5.12 13.33
N ARG A 82 10.98 -5.27 12.48
CA ARG A 82 12.16 -6.09 12.77
C ARG A 82 13.07 -5.51 13.84
N VAL A 83 13.19 -4.18 13.90
CA VAL A 83 13.98 -3.50 14.93
C VAL A 83 13.39 -3.79 16.31
N ILE A 84 12.05 -3.84 16.42
CA ILE A 84 11.33 -4.07 17.68
C ILE A 84 11.43 -5.53 18.15
N SER A 85 11.64 -6.50 17.25
CA SER A 85 11.65 -7.93 17.59
C SER A 85 13.02 -8.47 18.02
N ARG A 86 14.02 -7.59 18.22
CA ARG A 86 15.42 -7.97 18.55
C ARG A 86 15.81 -7.75 20.02
N GLU A 87 14.84 -7.49 20.90
CA GLU A 87 15.03 -7.38 22.35
C GLU A 87 14.66 -8.68 23.08
#